data_AF-A0A7Y8CVM7-F1
#
_entry.id   AF-A0A7Y8CVM7-F1
#
_cell.length_a   1.000
_cell.length_b   1.000
_cell.length_c   1.000
_cell.angle_alpha   90.00
_cell.angle_beta   90.00
_cell.angle_gamma   90.00
#
_symmetry.space_group_name_H-M   'P 1'
#
loop_
_entity.id
_entity.type
_entity.pdbx_description
1 polymer ?
#
loop_
_entity_poly.entity_id
_entity_poly.type
_entity_poly.pdbx_seq_one_letter_code
_entity_poly.pdbx_strand_id
1 'polypeptide(L)' 'MPVASLRNVSTDDFNQATQLTDAMARLITALPGSNSAEVQAGVNSLLVDMAAYAKELIKTELPTTSE' A
#
# COMPACT_ATOMS: atom_id res chain seq x y z
N MET A 1 14.17 -17.31 19.40
CA MET A 1 13.87 -16.28 18.38
C MET A 1 12.73 -15.43 18.92
N PRO A 2 12.80 -14.09 18.89
CA PRO A 2 11.66 -13.28 19.30
C PRO A 2 10.50 -13.56 18.35
N VAL A 3 9.39 -14.04 18.88
CA VAL A 3 8.15 -14.27 18.13
C VAL A 3 7.60 -12.87 17.83
N ALA A 4 7.40 -12.54 16.55
CA ALA A 4 6.77 -11.28 16.17
C ALA A 4 5.41 -11.19 16.87
N SER A 5 5.25 -10.23 17.79
CA SER A 5 3.96 -9.95 18.39
C SER A 5 3.00 -9.56 17.27
N LEU A 6 1.85 -10.23 17.17
CA LEU A 6 0.81 -9.87 16.20
C LEU A 6 0.37 -8.43 16.52
N ARG A 7 0.68 -7.48 15.64
CA ARG A 7 0.20 -6.11 15.74
C ARG A 7 -1.30 -6.08 15.51
N ASN A 8 -2.04 -5.40 16.39
CA ASN A 8 -3.44 -5.10 16.17
C ASN A 8 -3.53 -3.95 15.16
N VAL A 9 -3.75 -4.31 13.89
CA VAL A 9 -3.97 -3.37 12.79
C VAL A 9 -5.44 -3.01 12.73
N SER A 10 -5.77 -1.74 12.48
CA SER A 10 -7.14 -1.34 12.23
C SER A 10 -7.71 -2.07 11.02
N THR A 11 -8.95 -2.57 11.12
CA THR A 11 -9.64 -3.17 9.97
C THR A 11 -9.80 -2.15 8.84
N ASP A 12 -9.95 -0.87 9.16
CA ASP A 12 -10.07 0.20 8.16
C ASP A 12 -8.75 0.42 7.42
N ASP A 13 -7.62 0.46 8.13
CA ASP A 13 -6.29 0.63 7.53
C ASP A 13 -5.92 -0.58 6.66
N PHE A 14 -6.29 -1.79 7.10
CA PHE A 14 -6.12 -3.01 6.32
C PHE A 14 -6.97 -2.98 5.03
N ASN A 15 -8.23 -2.55 5.12
CA ASN A 15 -9.11 -2.42 3.97
C ASN A 15 -8.60 -1.36 2.99
N GLN A 16 -8.12 -0.22 3.48
CA GLN A 16 -7.52 0.83 2.65
C GLN A 16 -6.26 0.35 1.94
N ALA A 17 -5.36 -0.35 2.66
CA ALA A 17 -4.16 -0.93 2.07
C ALA A 17 -4.49 -1.97 0.98
N THR A 18 -5.54 -2.76 1.19
CA THR A 18 -6.04 -3.73 0.20
C THR A 18 -6.57 -3.02 -1.05
N GLN A 19 -7.43 -2.02 -0.89
CA GLN A 19 -7.96 -1.22 -2.00
C GLN A 19 -6.86 -0.52 -2.79
N LEU A 20 -5.85 0.01 -2.08
CA LEU A 20 -4.69 0.64 -2.70
C LEU A 20 -3.88 -0.36 -3.54
N THR A 21 -3.72 -1.58 -3.03
CA THR A 21 -3.03 -2.67 -3.75
C THR A 21 -3.78 -3.08 -5.01
N ASP A 22 -5.10 -3.17 -4.95
CA ASP A 22 -5.93 -3.45 -6.14
C ASP A 22 -5.85 -2.32 -7.17
N ALA A 23 -5.82 -1.06 -6.73
CA ALA A 23 -5.63 0.09 -7.61
C ALA A 23 -4.27 0.07 -8.31
N MET A 24 -3.20 -0.28 -7.58
CA MET A 24 -1.86 -0.47 -8.15
C MET A 24 -1.85 -1.56 -9.22
N ALA A 25 -2.47 -2.71 -8.96
CA ALA A 25 -2.55 -3.81 -9.93
C ALA A 25 -3.24 -3.36 -11.23
N ARG A 26 -4.37 -2.64 -11.13
CA ARG A 26 -5.08 -2.09 -12.29
C ARG A 26 -4.22 -1.12 -13.08
N LEU A 27 -3.49 -0.24 -12.39
CA LEU A 27 -2.59 0.73 -13.02
C LEU A 27 -1.45 0.02 -13.78
N ILE A 28 -0.83 -0.99 -13.17
CA ILE A 28 0.21 -1.82 -13.81
C ILE A 28 -0.34 -2.52 -15.04
N THR A 29 -1.58 -3.03 -15.01
CA THR A 29 -2.17 -3.70 -16.19
C THR A 29 -2.53 -2.74 -17.33
N ALA A 30 -2.77 -1.47 -17.04
CA ALA A 30 -3.09 -0.45 -18.06
C ALA A 30 -1.84 0.17 -18.71
N LEU A 31 -0.71 0.13 -18.01
CA LEU A 31 0.58 0.71 -18.42
C LEU A 31 1.19 0.19 -19.73
N PRO A 32 1.12 -1.11 -20.08
CA PRO A 32 1.71 -1.64 -21.31
C PRO A 32 1.19 -0.96 -22.60
N GLY A 33 0.05 -0.27 -22.53
CA GLY A 33 -0.47 0.53 -23.63
C GLY A 33 0.21 1.89 -23.81
N SER A 34 1.07 2.33 -22.88
CA SER A 34 1.75 3.63 -22.93
C SER A 34 3.18 3.48 -23.46
N ASN A 35 3.44 4.02 -24.65
CA ASN A 35 4.78 4.08 -25.26
C ASN A 35 5.65 5.24 -24.74
N SER A 36 5.17 6.03 -23.78
CA SER A 36 5.92 7.16 -23.22
C SER A 36 6.79 6.71 -22.04
N ALA A 37 8.11 6.88 -22.17
CA ALA A 37 9.08 6.58 -21.11
C ALA A 37 8.86 7.44 -19.85
N GLU A 38 8.43 8.69 -20.02
CA GLU A 38 8.12 9.59 -18.90
C GLU A 38 6.90 9.11 -18.10
N VAL A 39 5.88 8.62 -18.81
CA VAL A 39 4.68 8.04 -18.17
C VAL A 39 5.03 6.76 -17.42
N GLN A 40 5.87 5.90 -18.01
CA GLN A 40 6.34 4.69 -17.34
C GLN A 40 7.16 5.02 -16.08
N ALA A 41 8.06 6.00 -16.16
CA ALA A 41 8.85 6.46 -15.01
C ALA A 41 7.97 7.04 -13.89
N GLY A 42 7.00 7.89 -14.25
CA GLY A 42 6.06 8.48 -13.30
C GLY A 42 5.19 7.44 -12.61
N VAL A 43 4.67 6.46 -13.35
CA VAL A 43 3.88 5.39 -12.75
C VAL A 43 4.74 4.48 -11.88
N ASN A 44 5.97 4.14 -12.28
CA ASN A 44 6.86 3.36 -11.43
C ASN A 44 7.15 4.06 -10.10
N SER A 45 7.39 5.38 -10.11
CA SER A 45 7.54 6.16 -8.87
C SER A 45 6.29 6.11 -8.00
N LEU A 46 5.12 6.31 -8.61
CA LEU A 46 3.84 6.28 -7.90
C LEU A 46 3.57 4.91 -7.26
N LEU A 47 3.88 3.82 -7.95
CA LEU A 47 3.72 2.46 -7.42
C LEU A 47 4.60 2.21 -6.19
N VAL A 48 5.83 2.74 -6.19
CA VAL A 48 6.73 2.66 -5.03
C VAL A 48 6.16 3.43 -3.84
N ASP A 49 5.66 4.65 -4.07
CA ASP A 49 5.08 5.48 -3.01
C ASP A 49 3.80 4.85 -2.44
N MET A 50 2.93 4.30 -3.30
CA MET A 50 1.70 3.60 -2.88
C MET A 50 2.03 2.34 -2.07
N ALA A 51 3.05 1.56 -2.48
CA ALA A 51 3.50 0.40 -1.72
C ALA A 51 4.08 0.78 -0.35
N ALA A 52 4.83 1.88 -0.28
CA ALA A 52 5.33 2.41 0.99
C ALA A 52 4.17 2.84 1.91
N TYR A 53 3.17 3.53 1.37
CA TYR A 53 2.02 3.98 2.13
C TYR A 53 1.15 2.81 2.65
N ALA A 54 0.85 1.81 1.81
CA ALA A 54 0.15 0.60 2.25
C ALA A 54 0.90 -0.11 3.39
N LYS A 55 2.23 -0.16 3.31
CA LYS A 55 3.06 -0.74 4.36
C LYS A 55 2.98 0.05 5.66
N GLU A 56 2.93 1.38 5.61
CA GLU A 56 2.77 2.20 6.80
C GLU A 56 1.36 2.05 7.40
N LEU A 57 0.30 2.02 6.59
CA LEU A 57 -1.08 1.74 7.06
C LEU A 57 -1.16 0.42 7.85
N ILE A 58 -0.55 -0.65 7.34
CA ILE A 58 -0.56 -1.97 8.00
C ILE A 58 0.35 -1.99 9.25
N LYS A 59 1.30 -1.06 9.36
CA LYS A 59 2.17 -0.92 10.55
C LYS A 59 1.56 -0.02 11.62
N THR A 60 0.57 0.81 11.29
CA THR A 60 -0.13 1.67 12.24
C THR A 60 -0.89 0.80 13.23
N GLU A 61 -0.48 0.85 14.49
CA GLU A 61 -1.17 0.14 15.57
C GLU A 61 -2.47 0.89 15.89
N LEU A 62 -3.54 0.15 16.20
CA LEU A 62 -4.75 0.73 16.75
C LEU A 62 -4.37 1.59 17.97
N PRO A 63 -4.84 2.84 18.06
CA PRO A 63 -4.61 3.64 19.26
C PRO A 63 -5.13 2.84 20.45
N THR A 64 -4.26 2.56 21.42
CA THR A 64 -4.66 1.93 22.69
C THR A 64 -5.42 2.98 23.50
N THR A 65 -6.65 3.26 23.12
CA THR A 65 -7.60 3.98 23.96
C THR A 65 -7.92 3.07 25.14
N SER A 66 -7.18 3.28 26.23
CA SER A 66 -7.66 3.02 27.58
C SER A 66 -8.75 4.05 27.87
N GLU A 67 -10.01 3.63 27.82
CA GLU A 67 -11.07 4.17 28.68
C GLU A 67 -11.52 3.07 29.64
#